data_AF-A0A1X1LDV0-F1
#
_entry.id   AF-A0A1X1LDV0-F1
#
_cell.length_a   1.000
_cell.length_b   1.000
_cell.length_c   1.000
_cell.angle_alpha   90.00
_cell.angle_beta   90.00
_cell.angle_gamma   90.00
#
_symmetry.space_group_name_H-M   'P 1'
#
loop_
_entity.id
_entity.type
_entity.pdbx_description
1 polymer ?
#
loop_
_entity_poly.entity_id
_entity_poly.type
_entity_poly.pdbx_seq_one_letter_code
_entity_poly.pdbx_strand_id
1 'polypeptide(L)'
;MRVKIEQMANGEFFFKIPETLRSELQWREGDKIEWIDNKNGSWTLKRVESLHSDNSNFLNDLLVENPALKAQIDEVFAEVNLASLWLTSPLAVLAGSTPLELIHKGDVECVLGLLRNLKYGDFS
;
A
#
# COMPACT_ATOMS: atom_id res chain seq x y z
N MET A 1 15.57 -18.16 -13.04
CA MET A 1 14.87 -19.28 -12.35
C MET A 1 14.10 -20.10 -13.38
N ARG A 2 13.91 -21.40 -13.17
CA ARG A 2 13.09 -22.27 -14.03
C ARG A 2 11.99 -22.89 -13.18
N VAL A 3 10.74 -22.82 -13.62
CA VAL A 3 9.59 -23.45 -12.96
C VAL A 3 9.03 -24.57 -13.82
N LYS A 4 8.49 -25.61 -13.19
CA LYS A 4 7.86 -26.73 -13.88
C LYS A 4 6.42 -26.35 -14.22
N ILE A 5 6.01 -26.60 -15.47
CA ILE A 5 4.63 -26.49 -15.90
C ILE A 5 3.94 -27.83 -15.65
N GLU A 6 2.75 -27.78 -15.08
CA GLU A 6 1.85 -28.89 -14.81
C GLU A 6 0.56 -28.69 -15.61
N GLN A 7 -0.18 -29.77 -15.85
CA GLN A 7 -1.44 -29.74 -16.58
C GLN A 7 -2.58 -30.23 -15.69
N MET A 8 -3.69 -29.51 -15.71
CA MET A 8 -4.92 -29.89 -15.03
C MET A 8 -5.72 -30.92 -15.85
N ALA A 9 -6.68 -31.59 -15.21
CA ALA A 9 -7.52 -32.59 -15.88
C ALA A 9 -8.38 -32.01 -17.03
N ASN A 10 -8.67 -30.70 -16.99
CA ASN A 10 -9.38 -29.97 -18.05
C ASN A 10 -8.48 -29.58 -19.24
N GLY A 11 -7.19 -29.91 -19.19
CA GLY A 11 -6.22 -29.60 -20.23
C GLY A 11 -5.49 -28.26 -20.06
N GLU A 12 -5.86 -27.44 -19.08
CA GLU A 12 -5.21 -26.15 -18.81
C GLU A 12 -3.84 -26.33 -18.15
N PHE A 13 -2.90 -25.46 -18.51
CA PHE A 13 -1.55 -25.45 -17.95
C PHE A 13 -1.43 -24.46 -16.81
N PHE A 14 -0.72 -24.86 -15.76
CA PHE A 14 -0.41 -24.01 -14.62
C PHE A 14 1.01 -24.28 -14.13
N PHE A 15 1.54 -23.40 -13.29
CA PHE A 15 2.76 -23.64 -12.55
C PHE A 15 2.56 -23.14 -11.12
N LYS A 16 3.26 -23.75 -10.18
CA LYS A 16 3.26 -23.31 -8.78
C LYS A 16 4.38 -22.32 -8.57
N ILE A 17 4.09 -21.23 -7.86
CA ILE A 17 5.12 -20.29 -7.44
C ILE A 17 5.97 -20.98 -6.36
N PRO A 18 7.30 -21.14 -6.56
CA PRO A 18 8.17 -21.77 -5.57
C PRO A 18 8.10 -21.07 -4.21
N GLU A 19 8.20 -21.84 -3.13
CA GLU A 19 8.14 -21.32 -1.75
C GLU A 19 9.22 -20.25 -1.45
N THR A 20 10.40 -20.40 -2.07
CA THR A 20 11.48 -19.42 -1.97
C THR A 20 11.05 -18.06 -2.53
N LEU A 21 10.38 -18.03 -3.69
CA LEU A 21 9.87 -16.80 -4.28
C LEU A 21 8.70 -16.22 -3.48
N ARG A 22 7.80 -17.08 -2.97
CA ARG A 22 6.73 -16.61 -2.08
C ARG A 22 7.29 -15.89 -0.86
N SER A 23 8.36 -16.44 -0.26
CA SER A 23 9.00 -15.86 0.91
C SER A 23 9.74 -14.57 0.58
N GLU A 24 10.55 -14.56 -0.48
CA GLU A 24 11.32 -13.39 -0.93
C GLU A 24 10.42 -12.23 -1.37
N LEU A 25 9.34 -12.52 -2.09
CA LEU A 25 8.38 -11.53 -2.57
C LEU A 25 7.28 -11.23 -1.55
N GLN A 26 7.24 -11.97 -0.43
CA GLN A 26 6.20 -11.89 0.60
C GLN A 26 4.78 -12.10 0.07
N TRP A 27 4.60 -13.00 -0.92
CA TRP A 27 3.30 -13.30 -1.51
C TRP A 27 2.56 -14.35 -0.68
N ARG A 28 1.32 -14.04 -0.32
CA ARG A 28 0.41 -14.90 0.43
C ARG A 28 -0.68 -15.45 -0.48
N GLU A 29 -1.30 -16.55 -0.06
CA GLU A 29 -2.49 -17.04 -0.73
C GLU A 29 -3.61 -15.99 -0.64
N GLY A 30 -4.29 -15.73 -1.75
CA GLY A 30 -5.30 -14.68 -1.84
C GLY A 30 -4.77 -13.31 -2.29
N ASP A 31 -3.46 -13.12 -2.36
CA ASP A 31 -2.89 -11.90 -2.94
C ASP A 31 -3.29 -11.75 -4.41
N LYS A 32 -3.70 -10.54 -4.80
CA LYS A 32 -3.98 -10.23 -6.20
C LYS A 32 -2.68 -9.94 -6.94
N ILE A 33 -2.57 -10.43 -8.16
CA ILE A 33 -1.41 -10.22 -9.03
C ILE A 33 -1.87 -9.70 -10.39
N GLU A 34 -1.01 -8.92 -11.03
CA GLU A 34 -1.20 -8.38 -12.37
C GLU A 34 -0.11 -8.91 -13.32
N TRP A 35 -0.51 -9.10 -14.57
CA TRP A 35 0.37 -9.45 -15.69
C TRP A 35 0.62 -8.19 -16.52
N ILE A 36 1.90 -7.85 -16.70
CA ILE A 36 2.32 -6.69 -17.50
C ILE A 36 3.08 -7.20 -18.72
N ASP A 37 2.59 -6.88 -19.91
CA ASP A 37 3.28 -7.16 -21.17
C ASP A 37 4.39 -6.12 -21.41
N ASN A 38 5.64 -6.57 -21.44
CA ASN A 38 6.80 -5.70 -21.65
C ASN A 38 7.04 -5.39 -23.15
N LYS A 39 6.19 -5.89 -24.06
CA LYS A 39 6.25 -5.70 -25.53
C LYS A 39 7.56 -6.13 -26.19
N ASN A 40 8.31 -7.02 -25.52
CA ASN A 40 9.56 -7.58 -26.00
C ASN A 40 9.55 -9.12 -25.97
N GLY A 41 8.35 -9.71 -25.86
CA GLY A 41 8.17 -11.15 -25.71
C GLY A 41 8.31 -11.66 -24.27
N SER A 42 8.49 -10.78 -23.29
CA SER A 42 8.48 -11.13 -21.86
C SER A 42 7.27 -10.54 -21.15
N TRP A 43 6.89 -11.19 -20.05
CA TRP A 43 5.83 -10.75 -19.16
C TRP A 43 6.38 -10.55 -17.75
N THR A 44 5.92 -9.49 -17.09
CA THR A 44 6.21 -9.23 -15.68
C THR A 44 5.00 -9.62 -14.85
N LEU A 45 5.23 -10.40 -13.79
CA LEU A 45 4.22 -10.73 -12.80
C LEU A 45 4.46 -9.87 -11.56
N LYS A 46 3.46 -9.07 -11.16
CA LYS A 46 3.59 -8.14 -10.04
C LYS A 46 2.43 -8.31 -9.07
N ARG A 47 2.69 -8.25 -7.75
CA ARG A 47 1.62 -8.19 -6.75
C ARG A 47 0.92 -6.84 -6.85
N VAL A 48 -0.39 -6.88 -6.97
CA VAL A 48 -1.22 -5.69 -6.84
C VAL A 48 -1.25 -5.35 -5.35
N GLU A 49 -0.71 -4.19 -5.00
CA GLU A 49 -0.84 -3.67 -3.65
C GLU A 49 -2.31 -3.41 -3.37
N SER A 50 -2.92 -4.36 -2.67
CA SER A 50 -4.20 -4.15 -2.01
C SER A 50 -3.89 -3.22 -0.83
N LEU A 51 -4.35 -1.98 -0.90
CA LEU A 51 -4.28 -0.96 0.16
C LEU A 51 -4.96 -1.38 1.49
N HIS A 52 -5.34 -2.66 1.66
CA HIS A 52 -6.24 -3.09 2.72
C HIS A 52 -5.70 -4.14 3.70
N SER A 53 -4.47 -4.68 3.57
CA SER A 53 -4.04 -5.77 4.47
C SER A 53 -2.73 -5.61 5.24
N ASP A 54 -1.78 -4.77 4.80
CA ASP A 54 -0.51 -4.58 5.52
C ASP A 54 -0.32 -3.14 6.05
N ASN A 55 -1.29 -2.25 5.83
CA ASN A 55 -1.22 -0.87 6.30
C ASN A 55 -1.14 -0.74 7.81
N SER A 56 -1.74 -1.64 8.59
CA SER A 56 -1.74 -1.51 10.05
C SER A 56 -0.33 -1.59 10.63
N ASN A 57 0.50 -2.52 10.14
CA ASN A 57 1.86 -2.70 10.64
C ASN A 57 2.76 -1.55 10.18
N PHE A 58 2.68 -1.19 8.89
CA PHE A 58 3.42 -0.07 8.34
C PHE A 58 3.05 1.26 9.02
N LEU A 59 1.76 1.51 9.26
CA LEU A 59 1.33 2.72 9.97
C LEU A 59 1.80 2.74 11.41
N ASN A 60 1.75 1.60 12.11
CA ASN A 60 2.29 1.54 13.46
C ASN A 60 3.79 1.87 13.49
N ASP A 61 4.57 1.31 12.56
CA ASP A 61 6.00 1.61 12.45
C ASP A 61 6.23 3.10 12.16
N LEU A 62 5.50 3.66 11.19
CA LEU A 62 5.57 5.07 10.82
C LEU A 62 5.18 6.01 11.98
N LEU A 63 4.16 5.64 12.75
CA LEU A 63 3.68 6.40 13.91
C LEU A 63 4.65 6.33 15.10
N VAL A 64 5.42 5.24 15.23
CA VAL A 64 6.52 5.15 16.21
C VAL A 64 7.65 6.08 15.81
N GLU A 65 8.00 6.14 14.53
CA GLU A 65 9.04 7.05 14.02
C GLU A 65 8.62 8.54 14.11
N ASN A 66 7.31 8.82 14.06
CA ASN A 66 6.77 10.18 14.03
C ASN A 66 5.75 10.41 15.15
N PRO A 67 6.19 10.64 16.40
CA PRO A 67 5.30 10.80 17.55
C PRO A 67 4.37 12.02 17.43
N ALA A 68 4.80 13.09 16.74
CA ALA A 68 3.96 14.27 16.48
C ALA A 68 2.80 13.94 15.52
N LEU A 69 3.07 13.13 14.49
CA LEU A 69 2.06 12.65 13.56
C LEU A 69 1.06 11.72 14.26
N LYS A 70 1.57 10.83 15.11
CA LYS A 70 0.74 9.93 15.93
C LYS A 70 -0.26 10.69 16.78
N ALA A 71 0.20 11.70 17.52
CA ALA A 71 -0.66 12.50 18.38
C ALA A 71 -1.81 13.15 17.62
N GLN A 72 -1.53 13.72 16.43
CA GLN A 72 -2.56 14.36 15.61
C GLN A 72 -3.51 13.35 14.96
N ILE A 73 -3.00 12.22 14.48
CA ILE A 73 -3.83 11.16 13.90
C ILE A 73 -4.80 10.59 14.93
N ASP A 74 -4.31 10.28 16.13
CA ASP A 74 -5.13 9.77 17.23
C ASP A 74 -6.21 10.79 17.63
N GLU A 75 -5.88 12.08 17.61
CA GLU A 75 -6.82 13.15 17.96
C GLU A 75 -7.88 13.41 16.89
N VAL A 76 -7.53 13.30 15.60
CA VAL A 76 -8.46 13.57 14.48
C VAL A 76 -9.35 12.36 14.16
N PHE A 77 -8.79 11.15 14.15
CA PHE A 77 -9.50 9.97 13.63
C PHE A 77 -9.95 8.99 14.70
N ALA A 78 -9.29 8.96 15.88
CA ALA A 78 -9.47 7.99 16.98
C ALA A 78 -9.28 6.50 16.63
N GLU A 79 -9.52 6.10 15.38
CA GLU A 79 -9.39 4.74 14.87
C GLU A 79 -8.29 4.66 13.79
N VAL A 80 -7.40 3.68 13.96
CA VAL A 80 -6.27 3.42 13.05
C VAL A 80 -6.75 3.11 11.62
N ASN A 81 -7.92 2.48 11.46
CA ASN A 81 -8.46 2.15 10.14
C ASN A 81 -8.88 3.41 9.37
N LEU A 82 -9.47 4.39 10.05
CA LEU A 82 -9.85 5.67 9.43
C LEU A 82 -8.62 6.48 9.06
N ALA A 83 -7.62 6.52 9.94
CA ALA A 83 -6.33 7.13 9.66
C ALA A 83 -5.64 6.49 8.45
N SER A 84 -5.65 5.16 8.38
CA SER A 84 -5.10 4.41 7.26
C SER A 84 -5.79 4.74 5.95
N LEU A 85 -7.12 4.77 5.96
CA LEU A 85 -7.91 5.09 4.79
C LEU A 85 -7.58 6.51 4.31
N TRP A 86 -7.52 7.48 5.22
CA TRP A 86 -7.23 8.86 4.87
C TRP A 86 -5.81 9.03 4.32
N LEU A 87 -4.80 8.43 4.96
CA LEU A 87 -3.40 8.50 4.53
C LEU A 87 -3.16 7.89 3.14
N THR A 88 -3.94 6.88 2.79
CA THR A 88 -3.83 6.19 1.48
C THR A 88 -4.81 6.72 0.43
N SER A 89 -5.69 7.66 0.80
CA SER A 89 -6.65 8.24 -0.13
C SER A 89 -6.04 9.43 -0.87
N PRO A 90 -6.27 9.56 -2.20
CA PRO A 90 -5.84 10.72 -2.96
C PRO A 90 -6.65 11.95 -2.55
N LEU A 91 -5.98 13.07 -2.28
CA LEU A 91 -6.63 14.31 -1.87
C LEU A 91 -6.59 15.35 -2.99
N ALA A 92 -7.70 16.03 -3.23
CA ALA A 92 -7.79 17.10 -4.23
C ALA A 92 -6.82 18.27 -3.93
N VAL A 93 -6.66 18.62 -2.66
CA VAL A 93 -5.70 19.66 -2.20
C VAL A 93 -4.24 19.28 -2.50
N LEU A 94 -3.96 17.99 -2.70
CA LEU A 94 -2.65 17.46 -3.06
C LEU A 94 -2.55 17.14 -4.56
N ALA A 95 -3.42 17.72 -5.40
CA ALA A 95 -3.51 17.43 -6.83
C ALA A 95 -3.66 15.92 -7.15
N GLY A 96 -4.31 15.17 -6.25
CA GLY A 96 -4.54 13.74 -6.41
C GLY A 96 -3.45 12.83 -5.78
N SER A 97 -2.40 13.40 -5.18
CA SER A 97 -1.45 12.62 -4.37
C SER A 97 -2.05 12.21 -3.03
N THR A 98 -1.49 11.15 -2.43
CA THR A 98 -1.90 10.68 -1.09
C THR A 98 -1.02 11.33 -0.01
N PRO A 99 -1.54 11.53 1.22
CA PRO A 99 -0.71 11.96 2.34
C PRO A 99 0.47 11.03 2.61
N LEU A 100 0.29 9.72 2.38
CA LEU A 100 1.34 8.74 2.55
C LEU A 100 2.51 8.95 1.56
N GLU A 101 2.23 9.34 0.32
CA GLU A 101 3.28 9.67 -0.66
C GLU A 101 4.10 10.89 -0.23
N LEU A 102 3.48 11.88 0.42
CA LEU A 102 4.19 13.06 0.93
C LEU A 102 5.12 12.73 2.09
N ILE A 103 4.66 11.86 3.00
CA ILE A 103 5.48 11.38 4.11
C ILE A 103 6.73 10.67 3.58
N HIS A 104 6.59 9.80 2.56
CA HIS A 104 7.72 9.14 1.92
C HIS A 104 8.68 10.11 1.20
N LYS A 105 8.18 11.26 0.74
CA LYS A 105 8.99 12.33 0.15
C LYS A 105 9.65 13.24 1.19
N GLY A 106 9.38 13.01 2.49
CA GLY A 106 9.93 13.79 3.60
C GLY A 106 9.11 15.03 3.97
N ASP A 107 7.92 15.21 3.37
CA ASP A 107 7.07 16.39 3.60
C ASP A 107 5.97 16.11 4.64
N VAL A 108 6.41 15.73 5.85
CA VAL A 108 5.52 15.40 6.98
C VAL A 108 4.78 16.64 7.50
N GLU A 109 5.40 17.82 7.42
CA GLU A 109 4.81 19.08 7.87
C GLU A 109 3.56 19.47 7.07
N CYS A 110 3.55 19.20 5.77
CA CYS A 110 2.36 19.39 4.94
C CYS A 110 1.18 18.52 5.45
N VAL A 111 1.45 17.24 5.77
CA VAL A 111 0.43 16.34 6.31
C VAL A 111 -0.07 16.78 7.68
N LEU A 112 0.82 17.25 8.56
CA LEU A 112 0.44 17.84 9.85
C LEU A 112 -0.43 19.10 9.69
N GLY A 113 -0.14 19.92 8.67
CA GLY A 113 -1.00 21.04 8.27
C GLY A 113 -2.41 20.59 7.90
N LEU A 114 -2.52 19.56 7.05
CA LEU A 114 -3.81 19.02 6.64
C LEU A 114 -4.62 18.45 7.81
N LEU A 115 -3.96 17.76 8.75
CA LEU A 115 -4.61 17.25 9.96
C LEU A 115 -5.14 18.38 10.86
N ARG A 116 -4.39 19.49 10.99
CA ARG A 116 -4.87 20.68 11.71
C ARG A 116 -6.10 21.29 11.02
N ASN A 117 -6.08 21.41 9.70
CA ASN A 117 -7.21 21.95 8.95
C ASN A 117 -8.46 21.07 9.11
N LEU A 118 -8.29 19.75 9.09
CA LEU A 118 -9.37 18.79 9.36
C LEU A 118 -9.93 18.94 10.78
N LYS A 119 -9.05 19.14 11.78
CA LYS A 119 -9.46 19.31 13.18
C LYS A 119 -10.26 20.59 13.42
N TYR A 120 -9.80 21.71 12.88
CA TYR A 120 -10.37 23.02 13.17
C TYR A 120 -11.37 23.51 12.11
N GLY A 121 -11.57 22.73 11.04
CA GLY A 121 -12.47 23.08 9.94
C GLY A 121 -11.99 24.27 9.10
N ASP A 122 -10.69 24.54 9.11
CA ASP A 122 -10.10 25.68 8.40
C ASP A 122 -9.79 25.29 6.96
N PHE A 123 -10.84 25.32 6.12
CA PHE A 123 -10.74 25.15 4.68
C PHE A 123 -10.57 26.52 4.04
N SER A 124 -9.32 27.01 4.00
CA SER A 124 -8.96 28.22 3.25
C SER A 124 -9.06 28.00 1.74
#